data_AF-A0A564YP92-F1
#
_entry.id   AF-A0A564YP92-F1
#
_cell.length_a   1.000
_cell.length_b   1.000
_cell.length_c   1.000
_cell.angle_alpha   90.00
_cell.angle_beta   90.00
_cell.angle_gamma   90.00
#
_symmetry.space_group_name_H-M   'P 1'
#
loop_
_entity.id
_entity.type
_entity.pdbx_description
1 polymer ?
#
loop_
_entity_poly.entity_id
_entity_poly.type
_entity_poly.pdbx_seq_one_letter_code
_entity_poly.pdbx_strand_id
1 'polypeptide(L)'
;QKQKVLIFFALLVFARAEEGETPEPLPIVNEEITQDYWLNLAKKRFANDCKMFPSLRSASHAKNVILLLGDGMGLPTISASRFYSAEMSGRYGSAILHPFEDWEFNTMARTYDLETSVTDSASSATAYLTGTKTRTGMIGIDGNINAKQCGKWDTKYHIESVLEAAHKIGKATGVITNTRITHASPAGTYAHVSFRDMESDANIKKFCASEYENMKCQDIACQLIENHQYINVIIGGGQQNFIPNTEFIPANYLDKGVREDGRNLIDEWKANKTKDKENFCFIGRPDDLAICDLSAADYVLALPYPDHMPYSHDTPLDEPNLLTYVRLGLEVLKRQKNGFFLFIESGRIDHAHHNNEGR
;
A
#
# COMPACT_ATOMS: atom_id res chain seq x y z
N GLN A 1 1.65 61.70 6.15
CA GLN A 1 2.34 60.50 5.64
C GLN A 1 3.27 59.98 6.73
N LYS A 2 3.00 58.79 7.30
CA LYS A 2 3.95 58.08 8.17
C LYS A 2 4.60 56.99 7.34
N GLN A 3 5.88 57.11 7.00
CA GLN A 3 6.64 56.04 6.36
C GLN A 3 6.84 54.91 7.39
N LYS A 4 6.35 53.72 7.05
CA LYS A 4 6.68 52.48 7.77
C LYS A 4 7.93 51.91 7.12
N VAL A 5 9.02 51.81 7.88
CA VAL A 5 10.24 51.12 7.47
C VAL A 5 10.01 49.63 7.60
N LEU A 6 10.21 48.89 6.52
CA LEU A 6 10.21 47.42 6.51
C LEU A 6 11.66 46.98 6.76
N ILE A 7 11.94 46.39 7.91
CA ILE A 7 13.26 45.82 8.23
C ILE A 7 13.23 44.35 7.78
N PHE A 8 13.99 44.02 6.75
CA PHE A 8 14.27 42.64 6.35
C PHE A 8 15.40 42.09 7.22
N PHE A 9 15.10 41.08 8.04
CA PHE A 9 16.14 40.24 8.63
C PHE A 9 16.49 39.13 7.64
N ALA A 10 17.61 39.27 6.94
CA ALA A 10 18.25 38.15 6.27
C ALA A 10 19.11 37.40 7.31
N LEU A 11 18.67 36.22 7.74
CA LEU A 11 19.51 35.30 8.49
C LEU A 11 20.53 34.69 7.52
N LEU A 12 21.69 35.33 7.38
CA LEU A 12 22.87 34.73 6.76
C LEU A 12 23.55 33.86 7.81
N VAL A 13 23.27 32.56 7.78
CA VAL A 13 24.06 31.57 8.51
C VAL A 13 25.41 31.48 7.80
N PHE A 14 26.41 32.21 8.28
CA PHE A 14 27.80 31.95 7.94
C PHE A 14 28.25 30.71 8.72
N ALA A 15 27.90 29.53 8.21
CA ALA A 15 28.74 28.38 8.47
C ALA A 15 30.04 28.63 7.71
N ARG A 16 31.17 28.78 8.43
CA ARG A 16 32.49 28.58 7.84
C ARG A 16 32.53 27.10 7.44
N ALA A 17 32.08 26.79 6.23
CA ALA A 17 32.58 25.61 5.55
C ALA A 17 34.07 25.88 5.36
N GLU A 18 34.93 25.04 5.94
CA GLU A 18 36.28 24.89 5.41
C GLU A 18 36.11 24.68 3.90
N GLU A 19 36.91 25.36 3.07
CA GLU A 19 36.98 25.08 1.63
C GLU A 19 37.48 23.64 1.48
N GLY A 20 36.57 22.68 1.59
CA GLY A 20 36.83 21.28 1.30
C GLY A 20 37.26 21.21 -0.15
N GLU A 21 38.24 20.35 -0.43
CA GLU A 21 38.64 20.04 -1.80
C GLU A 21 37.38 19.70 -2.61
N THR A 22 37.23 20.34 -3.77
CA THR A 22 36.18 19.98 -4.72
C THR A 22 36.31 18.48 -4.97
N PRO A 23 35.26 17.67 -4.68
CA PRO A 23 35.35 16.23 -4.86
C PRO A 23 35.67 15.92 -6.33
N GLU A 24 36.45 14.86 -6.54
CA GLU A 24 36.79 14.39 -7.88
C GLU A 24 35.51 14.15 -8.69
N PRO A 25 35.45 14.59 -9.97
CA PRO A 25 34.30 14.37 -10.82
C PRO A 25 33.97 12.88 -10.94
N LEU A 26 32.68 12.55 -10.88
CA LEU A 26 32.23 11.19 -11.13
C LEU A 26 32.52 10.79 -12.60
N PRO A 27 32.82 9.50 -12.86
CA PRO A 27 32.99 9.00 -14.23
C PRO A 27 31.78 9.32 -15.11
N ILE A 28 32.03 9.78 -16.33
CA ILE A 28 30.97 10.10 -17.30
C ILE A 28 30.52 8.81 -17.99
N VAL A 29 29.21 8.68 -18.18
CA VAL A 29 28.63 7.62 -19.02
C VAL A 29 29.03 7.85 -20.49
N ASN A 30 29.86 6.96 -21.04
CA ASN A 30 30.46 7.12 -22.37
C ASN A 30 29.43 7.32 -23.50
N GLU A 31 28.29 6.64 -23.46
CA GLU A 31 27.27 6.75 -24.50
C GLU A 31 26.59 8.14 -24.51
N GLU A 32 26.52 8.82 -23.37
CA GLU A 32 25.85 10.11 -23.18
C GLU A 32 26.73 11.31 -23.58
N ILE A 33 28.01 11.10 -23.89
CA ILE A 33 28.95 12.16 -24.24
C ILE A 33 28.56 12.89 -25.53
N THR A 34 28.01 12.15 -26.50
CA THR A 34 27.77 12.68 -27.86
C THR A 34 26.41 13.37 -27.99
N GLN A 35 26.36 14.46 -28.76
CA GLN A 35 25.09 15.11 -29.12
C GLN A 35 24.12 14.14 -29.83
N ASP A 36 24.66 13.23 -30.65
CA ASP A 36 23.87 12.25 -31.39
C ASP A 36 23.06 11.33 -30.48
N TYR A 37 23.61 10.96 -29.31
CA TYR A 37 22.87 10.19 -28.30
C TYR A 37 21.58 10.91 -27.89
N TRP A 38 21.70 12.17 -27.49
CA TRP A 38 20.57 12.99 -27.02
C TRP A 38 19.54 13.25 -28.12
N LEU A 39 20.01 13.53 -29.35
CA LEU A 39 19.14 13.72 -30.50
C LEU A 39 18.37 12.43 -30.85
N ASN A 40 19.04 11.28 -30.81
CA ASN A 40 18.41 9.99 -31.08
C ASN A 40 17.41 9.60 -29.98
N LEU A 41 17.72 9.88 -28.71
CA LEU A 41 16.80 9.68 -27.60
C LEU A 41 15.53 10.53 -27.75
N ALA A 42 15.68 11.81 -28.12
CA ALA A 42 14.55 12.70 -28.38
C ALA A 42 13.70 12.23 -29.56
N LYS A 43 14.32 11.87 -30.69
CA LYS A 43 13.62 11.31 -31.87
C LYS A 43 12.82 10.06 -31.52
N LYS A 44 13.39 9.17 -30.72
CA LYS A 44 12.72 7.95 -30.24
C LYS A 44 11.48 8.28 -29.42
N ARG A 45 11.58 9.24 -28.49
CA ARG A 45 10.44 9.71 -27.67
C ARG A 45 9.33 10.31 -28.53
N PHE A 46 9.64 11.25 -29.43
CA PHE A 46 8.65 11.83 -30.33
C PHE A 46 7.95 10.77 -31.20
N ALA A 47 8.72 9.81 -31.74
CA ALA A 47 8.16 8.75 -32.56
C ALA A 47 7.21 7.81 -31.78
N ASN A 48 7.45 7.63 -30.47
CA ASN A 48 6.55 6.89 -29.58
C ASN A 48 5.29 7.71 -29.28
N ASP A 49 5.44 8.97 -28.87
CA ASP A 49 4.32 9.85 -28.50
C ASP A 49 3.32 10.04 -29.66
N CYS A 50 3.82 10.14 -30.90
CA CYS A 50 2.97 10.26 -32.09
C CYS A 50 2.06 9.04 -32.33
N LYS A 51 2.35 7.87 -31.73
CA LYS A 51 1.58 6.64 -31.90
C LYS A 51 0.55 6.39 -30.79
N MET A 52 0.56 7.19 -29.72
CA MET A 52 -0.20 6.95 -28.50
C MET A 52 -1.70 7.26 -28.65
N PHE A 53 -2.07 8.37 -29.30
CA PHE A 53 -3.48 8.79 -29.37
C PHE A 53 -4.42 7.85 -30.17
N PRO A 54 -4.01 7.24 -31.29
CA PRO A 54 -4.86 6.32 -32.04
C PRO A 54 -5.25 5.04 -31.28
N SER A 55 -4.36 4.44 -30.49
CA SER A 55 -4.64 3.19 -29.75
C SER A 55 -5.73 3.38 -28.68
N LEU A 56 -5.75 4.56 -28.05
CA LEU A 56 -6.68 4.92 -26.99
C LEU A 56 -8.11 5.10 -27.47
N ARG A 57 -8.30 5.70 -28.66
CA ARG A 57 -9.65 5.86 -29.24
C ARG A 57 -10.33 4.53 -29.55
N SER A 58 -9.55 3.47 -29.75
CA SER A 58 -10.03 2.11 -30.00
C SER A 58 -10.04 1.21 -28.74
N ALA A 59 -9.68 1.74 -27.57
CA ALA A 59 -9.56 0.93 -26.36
C ALA A 59 -10.92 0.38 -25.90
N SER A 60 -10.96 -0.91 -25.57
CA SER A 60 -12.11 -1.58 -24.98
C SER A 60 -12.10 -1.49 -23.45
N HIS A 61 -13.21 -1.86 -22.81
CA HIS A 61 -13.29 -1.97 -21.36
C HIS A 61 -12.17 -2.85 -20.77
N ALA A 62 -11.56 -2.39 -19.67
CA ALA A 62 -10.50 -3.11 -18.99
C ALA A 62 -11.04 -4.40 -18.33
N LYS A 63 -10.45 -5.55 -18.70
CA LYS A 63 -10.78 -6.83 -18.06
C LYS A 63 -10.21 -6.90 -16.64
N ASN A 64 -8.97 -6.46 -16.47
CA ASN A 64 -8.25 -6.48 -15.20
C ASN A 64 -7.79 -5.07 -14.84
N VAL A 65 -7.79 -4.76 -13.55
CA VAL A 65 -7.28 -3.51 -13.01
C VAL A 65 -6.28 -3.85 -11.91
N ILE A 66 -5.07 -3.29 -12.00
CA ILE A 66 -4.05 -3.37 -10.95
C ILE A 66 -3.74 -1.94 -10.52
N LEU A 67 -3.90 -1.66 -9.23
CA LEU A 67 -3.49 -0.39 -8.63
C LEU A 67 -2.22 -0.62 -7.81
N LEU A 68 -1.12 0.01 -8.21
CA LEU A 68 0.14 0.03 -7.48
C LEU A 68 0.22 1.31 -6.64
N LEU A 69 0.44 1.16 -5.34
CA LEU A 69 0.58 2.26 -4.39
C LEU A 69 1.96 2.19 -3.73
N GLY A 70 2.79 3.23 -3.90
CA GLY A 70 3.98 3.44 -3.07
C GLY A 70 3.64 4.43 -1.97
N ASP A 71 3.47 3.97 -0.72
CA ASP A 71 3.07 4.87 0.39
C ASP A 71 4.23 5.83 0.69
N GLY A 72 3.92 7.11 0.87
CA GLY A 72 4.94 8.17 1.01
C GLY A 72 5.82 8.41 -0.24
N MET A 73 5.55 7.76 -1.38
CA MET A 73 6.40 7.82 -2.59
C MET A 73 6.15 9.09 -3.43
N GLY A 74 6.60 10.25 -2.92
CA GLY A 74 6.55 11.52 -3.65
C GLY A 74 7.54 11.59 -4.82
N LEU A 75 7.42 12.63 -5.66
CA LEU A 75 8.37 12.90 -6.76
C LEU A 75 9.85 12.96 -6.31
N PRO A 76 10.19 13.48 -5.11
CA PRO A 76 11.56 13.41 -4.61
C PRO A 76 12.05 11.97 -4.39
N THR A 77 11.22 11.09 -3.84
CA THR A 77 11.53 9.66 -3.63
C THR A 77 11.78 8.94 -4.94
N ILE A 78 10.95 9.21 -5.96
CA ILE A 78 11.16 8.68 -7.31
C ILE A 78 12.50 9.16 -7.86
N SER A 79 12.80 10.45 -7.74
CA SER A 79 14.05 11.02 -8.27
C SER A 79 15.29 10.47 -7.55
N ALA A 80 15.25 10.40 -6.22
CA ALA A 80 16.33 9.84 -5.41
C ALA A 80 16.60 8.37 -5.75
N SER A 81 15.55 7.56 -5.91
CA SER A 81 15.70 6.15 -6.28
C SER A 81 16.27 5.95 -7.69
N ARG A 82 16.02 6.84 -8.66
CA ARG A 82 16.69 6.79 -9.98
C ARG A 82 18.20 6.93 -9.88
N PHE A 83 18.65 7.88 -9.04
CA PHE A 83 20.08 8.12 -8.82
C PHE A 83 20.71 6.95 -8.08
N TYR A 84 20.05 6.44 -7.04
CA TYR A 84 20.48 5.23 -6.34
C TYR A 84 20.62 4.04 -7.30
N SER A 85 19.62 3.76 -8.14
CA SER A 85 19.70 2.68 -9.13
C SER A 85 20.83 2.88 -10.14
N ALA A 86 21.08 4.12 -10.57
CA ALA A 86 22.18 4.43 -11.47
C ALA A 86 23.54 4.18 -10.81
N GLU A 87 23.72 4.64 -9.57
CA GLU A 87 24.93 4.42 -8.77
C GLU A 87 25.20 2.92 -8.54
N MET A 88 24.18 2.17 -8.12
CA MET A 88 24.28 0.71 -7.92
C MET A 88 24.59 -0.06 -9.21
N SER A 89 24.34 0.54 -10.37
CA SER A 89 24.67 -0.03 -11.69
C SER A 89 25.99 0.49 -12.26
N GLY A 90 26.77 1.25 -11.49
CA GLY A 90 28.03 1.87 -11.93
C GLY A 90 27.86 3.02 -12.92
N ARG A 91 26.63 3.52 -13.11
CA ARG A 91 26.30 4.66 -13.99
C ARG A 91 26.26 5.96 -13.18
N TYR A 92 27.40 6.33 -12.61
CA TYR A 92 27.53 7.56 -11.83
C TYR A 92 27.20 8.80 -12.66
N GLY A 93 26.56 9.80 -12.04
CA GLY A 93 26.15 11.03 -12.73
C GLY A 93 25.01 10.87 -13.75
N SER A 94 24.40 9.69 -13.85
CA SER A 94 23.24 9.38 -14.72
C SER A 94 22.00 9.09 -13.85
N ALA A 95 20.85 8.94 -14.51
CA ALA A 95 19.63 8.41 -13.90
C ALA A 95 19.19 7.14 -14.64
N ILE A 96 18.64 6.17 -13.91
CA ILE A 96 17.91 5.04 -14.50
C ILE A 96 16.43 5.26 -14.22
N LEU A 97 15.63 5.35 -15.28
CA LEU A 97 14.18 5.53 -15.15
C LEU A 97 13.52 4.24 -14.65
N HIS A 98 12.54 4.39 -13.76
CA HIS A 98 11.70 3.26 -13.37
C HIS A 98 10.77 2.86 -14.52
N PRO A 99 10.35 1.58 -14.61
CA PRO A 99 9.51 1.10 -15.71
C PRO A 99 8.17 1.86 -15.86
N PHE A 100 7.61 2.37 -14.76
CA PHE A 100 6.34 3.10 -14.79
C PHE A 100 6.46 4.52 -15.35
N GLU A 101 7.68 5.05 -15.49
CA GLU A 101 7.88 6.41 -16.00
C GLU A 101 7.77 6.50 -17.53
N ASP A 102 7.90 5.36 -18.21
CA ASP A 102 7.67 5.22 -19.65
C ASP A 102 6.22 4.83 -19.97
N TRP A 103 5.33 4.86 -18.96
CA TRP A 103 3.90 4.67 -19.20
C TRP A 103 3.33 5.86 -19.99
N GLU A 104 2.34 5.55 -20.82
CA GLU A 104 1.69 6.50 -21.75
C GLU A 104 1.13 7.74 -21.05
N PHE A 105 0.75 7.63 -19.77
CA PHE A 105 0.15 8.72 -19.02
C PHE A 105 0.80 8.93 -17.68
N ASN A 106 1.08 10.20 -17.42
CA ASN A 106 1.50 10.70 -16.13
C ASN A 106 0.60 11.88 -15.76
N THR A 107 0.17 11.94 -14.51
CA THR A 107 -0.68 13.02 -14.00
C THR A 107 -0.29 13.38 -12.57
N MET A 108 -0.79 14.51 -12.09
CA MET A 108 -0.64 14.95 -10.71
C MET A 108 -1.95 14.79 -9.95
N ALA A 109 -1.87 14.30 -8.71
CA ALA A 109 -3.01 14.18 -7.80
C ALA A 109 -2.93 15.24 -6.69
N ARG A 110 -4.08 15.84 -6.34
CA ARG A 110 -4.19 16.76 -5.19
C ARG A 110 -4.63 15.98 -3.95
N THR A 111 -3.72 15.84 -3.00
CA THR A 111 -3.84 14.86 -1.92
C THR A 111 -4.50 15.35 -0.63
N TYR A 112 -4.81 16.64 -0.46
CA TYR A 112 -5.47 17.16 0.76
C TYR A 112 -6.73 16.37 1.15
N ASP A 113 -7.08 16.30 2.43
CA ASP A 113 -8.31 15.66 2.91
C ASP A 113 -9.33 16.71 3.40
N LEU A 114 -10.42 16.32 4.07
CA LEU A 114 -11.45 17.27 4.50
C LEU A 114 -11.00 18.21 5.63
N GLU A 115 -9.93 17.88 6.35
CA GLU A 115 -9.48 18.62 7.54
C GLU A 115 -8.05 19.17 7.40
N THR A 116 -7.23 18.59 6.52
CA THR A 116 -5.78 18.88 6.43
C THR A 116 -5.31 19.06 4.99
N SER A 117 -4.32 19.94 4.82
CA SER A 117 -3.61 20.11 3.54
C SER A 117 -2.60 18.99 3.26
N VAL A 118 -2.11 18.34 4.33
CA VAL A 118 -1.21 17.18 4.29
C VAL A 118 -1.98 16.01 4.87
N THR A 119 -2.52 15.19 3.98
CA THR A 119 -3.32 14.00 4.30
C THR A 119 -2.51 12.92 5.00
N ASP A 120 -3.19 12.02 5.71
CA ASP A 120 -2.62 10.75 6.14
C ASP A 120 -2.95 9.60 5.16
N SER A 121 -2.38 8.41 5.38
CA SER A 121 -2.66 7.22 4.55
C SER A 121 -4.13 6.79 4.59
N ALA A 122 -4.85 7.01 5.70
CA ALA A 122 -6.25 6.57 5.83
C ALA A 122 -7.21 7.38 4.98
N SER A 123 -7.18 8.71 5.13
CA SER A 123 -8.09 9.58 4.37
C SER A 123 -7.75 9.60 2.89
N SER A 124 -6.47 9.44 2.52
CA SER A 124 -6.05 9.28 1.13
C SER A 124 -6.47 7.93 0.54
N ALA A 125 -6.35 6.82 1.29
CA ALA A 125 -6.85 5.51 0.87
C ALA A 125 -8.35 5.52 0.57
N THR A 126 -9.13 6.17 1.44
CA THR A 126 -10.55 6.40 1.17
C THR A 126 -10.74 7.15 -0.15
N ALA A 127 -9.96 8.21 -0.41
CA ALA A 127 -10.08 8.98 -1.65
C ALA A 127 -9.76 8.15 -2.92
N TYR A 128 -8.61 7.47 -2.98
CA TYR A 128 -8.19 6.78 -4.21
C TYR A 128 -8.84 5.40 -4.40
N LEU A 129 -9.44 4.80 -3.36
CA LEU A 129 -10.13 3.50 -3.46
C LEU A 129 -11.64 3.62 -3.53
N THR A 130 -12.25 4.67 -2.97
CA THR A 130 -13.72 4.85 -2.96
C THR A 130 -14.19 6.03 -3.81
N GLY A 131 -13.26 6.88 -4.27
CA GLY A 131 -13.58 8.11 -5.01
C GLY A 131 -14.09 9.25 -4.14
N THR A 132 -14.10 9.10 -2.80
CA THR A 132 -14.63 10.10 -1.87
C THR A 132 -13.59 10.52 -0.85
N LYS A 133 -13.42 11.84 -0.65
CA LYS A 133 -12.56 12.36 0.42
C LYS A 133 -13.26 12.27 1.78
N THR A 134 -12.50 11.94 2.81
CA THR A 134 -12.96 11.90 4.21
C THR A 134 -12.01 12.71 5.10
N ARG A 135 -12.19 12.62 6.42
CA ARG A 135 -11.37 13.31 7.43
C ARG A 135 -10.14 12.47 7.79
N THR A 136 -9.11 13.14 8.31
CA THR A 136 -7.83 12.50 8.67
C THR A 136 -8.03 11.31 9.61
N GLY A 137 -7.38 10.19 9.29
CA GLY A 137 -7.42 8.97 10.09
C GLY A 137 -8.67 8.10 9.90
N MET A 138 -9.65 8.52 9.08
CA MET A 138 -10.86 7.73 8.78
C MET A 138 -10.67 6.87 7.53
N ILE A 139 -11.27 5.69 7.53
CA ILE A 139 -11.18 4.71 6.44
C ILE A 139 -12.59 4.32 6.00
N GLY A 140 -12.90 4.47 4.71
CA GLY A 140 -14.13 3.94 4.10
C GLY A 140 -15.44 4.54 4.62
N ILE A 141 -15.38 5.63 5.39
CA ILE A 141 -16.56 6.33 5.93
C ILE A 141 -16.55 7.78 5.44
N ASP A 142 -17.72 8.34 5.18
CA ASP A 142 -17.87 9.74 4.75
C ASP A 142 -17.53 10.77 5.83
N GLY A 143 -17.48 12.04 5.43
CA GLY A 143 -17.14 13.14 6.35
C GLY A 143 -18.23 13.51 7.37
N ASN A 144 -19.37 12.81 7.42
CA ASN A 144 -20.43 13.08 8.40
C ASN A 144 -20.13 12.46 9.77
N ILE A 145 -19.27 11.44 9.84
CA ILE A 145 -18.74 10.90 11.09
C ILE A 145 -17.50 11.70 11.50
N ASN A 146 -17.34 11.97 12.80
CA ASN A 146 -16.12 12.61 13.30
C ASN A 146 -15.00 11.58 13.46
N ALA A 147 -13.75 12.00 13.26
CA ALA A 147 -12.60 11.17 13.53
C ALA A 147 -12.62 10.68 15.00
N LYS A 148 -12.33 9.40 15.21
CA LYS A 148 -12.40 8.71 16.51
C LYS A 148 -13.77 8.70 17.18
N GLN A 149 -14.84 8.98 16.45
CA GLN A 149 -16.18 8.86 17.00
C GLN A 149 -16.49 7.39 17.29
N CYS A 150 -16.67 7.04 18.56
CA CYS A 150 -17.06 5.72 19.02
C CYS A 150 -18.56 5.45 18.80
N GLY A 151 -18.90 4.17 18.76
CA GLY A 151 -20.26 3.67 18.58
C GLY A 151 -20.48 3.02 17.21
N LYS A 152 -21.60 2.32 17.08
CA LYS A 152 -21.99 1.69 15.81
C LYS A 152 -22.42 2.73 14.79
N TRP A 153 -21.82 2.71 13.61
CA TRP A 153 -22.18 3.61 12.52
C TRP A 153 -23.23 2.96 11.60
N ASP A 154 -24.12 3.78 11.06
CA ASP A 154 -25.11 3.36 10.07
C ASP A 154 -24.39 3.11 8.73
N THR A 155 -24.82 2.07 8.00
CA THR A 155 -24.23 1.68 6.71
C THR A 155 -24.37 2.76 5.65
N LYS A 156 -25.29 3.72 5.80
CA LYS A 156 -25.39 4.89 4.90
C LYS A 156 -24.14 5.78 4.90
N TYR A 157 -23.31 5.72 5.95
CA TYR A 157 -22.05 6.46 6.03
C TYR A 157 -20.87 5.66 5.45
N HIS A 158 -21.06 4.37 5.18
CA HIS A 158 -20.04 3.53 4.56
C HIS A 158 -19.96 3.82 3.06
N ILE A 159 -18.75 3.90 2.53
CA ILE A 159 -18.49 4.20 1.14
C ILE A 159 -17.94 2.96 0.45
N GLU A 160 -18.61 2.55 -0.62
CA GLU A 160 -18.19 1.40 -1.44
C GLU A 160 -16.80 1.64 -2.05
N SER A 161 -15.91 0.67 -1.89
CA SER A 161 -14.59 0.68 -2.54
C SER A 161 -14.66 0.14 -3.97
N VAL A 162 -13.65 0.46 -4.78
CA VAL A 162 -13.47 -0.13 -6.12
C VAL A 162 -13.30 -1.65 -6.06
N LEU A 163 -12.80 -2.18 -4.94
CA LEU A 163 -12.67 -3.62 -4.72
C LEU A 163 -14.06 -4.26 -4.53
N GLU A 164 -14.91 -3.66 -3.70
CA GLU A 164 -16.30 -4.08 -3.54
C GLU A 164 -17.08 -3.97 -4.84
N ALA A 165 -16.93 -2.86 -5.56
CA ALA A 165 -17.55 -2.65 -6.87
C ALA A 165 -17.13 -3.74 -7.87
N ALA A 166 -15.84 -4.10 -7.90
CA ALA A 166 -15.32 -5.18 -8.74
C ALA A 166 -15.94 -6.54 -8.38
N HIS A 167 -16.05 -6.86 -7.08
CA HIS A 167 -16.72 -8.07 -6.63
C HIS A 167 -18.19 -8.11 -7.04
N LYS A 168 -18.94 -7.00 -6.87
CA LYS A 168 -20.37 -6.90 -7.23
C LYS A 168 -20.65 -7.15 -8.72
N ILE A 169 -19.68 -6.86 -9.60
CA ILE A 169 -19.77 -7.17 -11.04
C ILE A 169 -19.15 -8.54 -11.41
N GLY A 170 -18.85 -9.38 -10.42
CA GLY A 170 -18.38 -10.75 -10.60
C GLY A 170 -16.90 -10.87 -10.99
N LYS A 171 -16.08 -9.85 -10.72
CA LYS A 171 -14.61 -9.94 -10.84
C LYS A 171 -14.02 -10.53 -9.56
N ALA A 172 -12.89 -11.21 -9.72
CA ALA A 172 -12.09 -11.60 -8.57
C ALA A 172 -11.38 -10.39 -7.96
N THR A 173 -11.00 -10.48 -6.69
CA THR A 173 -10.45 -9.36 -5.95
C THR A 173 -9.22 -9.75 -5.15
N GLY A 174 -8.27 -8.83 -5.00
CA GLY A 174 -7.07 -9.05 -4.22
C GLY A 174 -6.48 -7.79 -3.59
N VAL A 175 -5.83 -7.99 -2.45
CA VAL A 175 -5.12 -6.97 -1.66
C VAL A 175 -3.78 -7.56 -1.25
N ILE A 176 -2.69 -6.91 -1.66
CA ILE A 176 -1.32 -7.32 -1.38
C ILE A 176 -0.56 -6.13 -0.83
N THR A 177 0.12 -6.28 0.31
CA THR A 177 0.94 -5.23 0.91
C THR A 177 2.16 -5.81 1.61
N ASN A 178 3.20 -5.00 1.81
CA ASN A 178 4.28 -5.29 2.75
C ASN A 178 4.09 -4.66 4.15
N THR A 179 2.94 -4.01 4.41
CA THR A 179 2.52 -3.57 5.75
C THR A 179 1.69 -4.64 6.44
N ARG A 180 1.05 -4.31 7.57
CA ARG A 180 -0.02 -5.13 8.12
C ARG A 180 -1.17 -5.09 7.13
N ILE A 181 -1.87 -6.19 6.90
CA ILE A 181 -3.04 -6.19 6.00
C ILE A 181 -4.18 -5.29 6.54
N THR A 182 -4.16 -5.02 7.84
CA THR A 182 -5.04 -4.12 8.59
C THR A 182 -4.55 -2.67 8.63
N HIS A 183 -3.41 -2.36 8.01
CA HIS A 183 -2.91 -0.99 7.90
C HIS A 183 -3.86 -0.13 7.03
N ALA A 184 -3.73 1.19 7.11
CA ALA A 184 -4.69 2.12 6.52
C ALA A 184 -4.91 1.97 5.01
N SER A 185 -3.82 1.90 4.24
CA SER A 185 -3.85 1.76 2.78
C SER A 185 -4.60 0.50 2.30
N PRO A 186 -4.26 -0.73 2.74
CA PRO A 186 -5.00 -1.92 2.33
C PRO A 186 -6.41 -1.93 2.93
N ALA A 187 -6.60 -1.45 4.17
CA ALA A 187 -7.90 -1.36 4.80
C ALA A 187 -8.86 -0.45 4.03
N GLY A 188 -8.40 0.58 3.32
CA GLY A 188 -9.27 1.39 2.45
C GLY A 188 -9.96 0.61 1.32
N THR A 189 -9.55 -0.63 1.06
CA THR A 189 -10.22 -1.50 0.09
C THR A 189 -11.44 -2.22 0.65
N TYR A 190 -11.60 -2.30 1.98
CA TYR A 190 -12.64 -3.14 2.60
C TYR A 190 -13.22 -2.56 3.91
N ALA A 191 -12.45 -1.86 4.73
CA ALA A 191 -12.85 -1.49 6.07
C ALA A 191 -13.59 -0.15 6.12
N HIS A 192 -14.48 -0.05 7.11
CA HIS A 192 -15.16 1.18 7.50
C HIS A 192 -14.89 1.47 8.98
N VAL A 193 -13.99 2.42 9.27
CA VAL A 193 -13.63 2.80 10.65
C VAL A 193 -13.43 4.32 10.79
N SER A 194 -13.85 4.87 11.94
CA SER A 194 -13.61 6.28 12.27
C SER A 194 -12.18 6.56 12.72
N PHE A 195 -11.37 5.52 12.94
CA PHE A 195 -9.96 5.67 13.30
C PHE A 195 -9.12 4.48 12.84
N ARG A 196 -8.10 4.75 12.02
CA ARG A 196 -7.21 3.75 11.41
C ARG A 196 -6.51 2.80 12.38
N ASP A 197 -6.27 3.21 13.62
CA ASP A 197 -5.59 2.37 14.61
C ASP A 197 -6.51 1.28 15.20
N MET A 198 -7.80 1.25 14.83
CA MET A 198 -8.75 0.20 15.23
C MET A 198 -8.50 -1.12 14.47
N GLU A 199 -7.24 -1.56 14.43
CA GLU A 199 -6.82 -2.75 13.67
C GLU A 199 -7.34 -4.06 14.27
N SER A 200 -7.46 -4.14 15.60
CA SER A 200 -8.03 -5.26 16.36
C SER A 200 -9.06 -4.78 17.40
N ASP A 201 -9.81 -5.72 17.97
CA ASP A 201 -10.79 -5.45 19.04
C ASP A 201 -10.13 -4.79 20.26
N ALA A 202 -8.90 -5.16 20.60
CA ALA A 202 -8.12 -4.54 21.68
C ALA A 202 -7.91 -3.02 21.45
N ASN A 203 -7.74 -2.61 20.19
CA ASN A 203 -7.65 -1.19 19.85
C ASN A 203 -8.99 -0.48 20.06
N ILE A 204 -10.10 -1.08 19.64
CA ILE A 204 -11.44 -0.52 19.90
C ILE A 204 -11.67 -0.41 21.41
N LYS A 205 -11.35 -1.45 22.19
CA LYS A 205 -11.49 -1.41 23.64
C LYS A 205 -10.66 -0.30 24.28
N LYS A 206 -9.45 -0.06 23.77
CA LYS A 206 -8.57 1.03 24.21
C LYS A 206 -9.13 2.42 23.88
N PHE A 207 -9.63 2.64 22.66
CA PHE A 207 -10.07 3.96 22.20
C PHE A 207 -11.53 4.27 22.52
N CYS A 208 -12.38 3.24 22.61
CA CYS A 208 -13.83 3.30 22.71
C CYS A 208 -14.37 2.43 23.83
N ALA A 209 -13.70 2.40 24.99
CA ALA A 209 -14.04 1.54 26.13
C ALA A 209 -15.53 1.56 26.52
N SER A 210 -16.17 2.74 26.48
CA SER A 210 -17.60 2.90 26.82
C SER A 210 -18.56 2.33 25.78
N GLU A 211 -18.12 2.18 24.54
CA GLU A 211 -18.92 1.72 23.40
C GLU A 211 -18.49 0.34 22.89
N TYR A 212 -17.47 -0.28 23.48
CA TYR A 212 -16.86 -1.52 23.00
C TYR A 212 -17.90 -2.62 22.71
N GLU A 213 -18.86 -2.82 23.62
CA GLU A 213 -19.93 -3.81 23.45
C GLU A 213 -20.88 -3.52 22.28
N ASN A 214 -21.00 -2.25 21.86
CA ASN A 214 -21.80 -1.84 20.70
C ASN A 214 -21.02 -1.90 19.38
N MET A 215 -19.68 -2.06 19.46
CA MET A 215 -18.75 -2.01 18.33
C MET A 215 -18.19 -3.39 17.96
N LYS A 216 -18.98 -4.46 18.18
CA LYS A 216 -18.58 -5.83 17.87
C LYS A 216 -18.20 -5.98 16.39
N CYS A 217 -17.04 -6.57 16.14
CA CYS A 217 -16.49 -6.77 14.79
C CYS A 217 -16.39 -5.50 13.93
N GLN A 218 -16.27 -4.32 14.56
CA GLN A 218 -15.94 -3.10 13.83
C GLN A 218 -14.43 -2.89 13.69
N ASP A 219 -13.59 -3.75 14.28
CA ASP A 219 -12.15 -3.71 14.05
C ASP A 219 -11.79 -4.18 12.64
N ILE A 220 -10.72 -3.61 12.08
CA ILE A 220 -10.34 -3.83 10.68
C ILE A 220 -10.09 -5.32 10.40
N ALA A 221 -9.41 -6.04 11.31
CA ALA A 221 -9.16 -7.47 11.16
C ALA A 221 -10.46 -8.28 11.08
N CYS A 222 -11.43 -7.99 11.96
CA CYS A 222 -12.70 -8.69 11.97
C CYS A 222 -13.54 -8.37 10.72
N GLN A 223 -13.60 -7.09 10.30
CA GLN A 223 -14.29 -6.72 9.07
C GLN A 223 -13.75 -7.52 7.86
N LEU A 224 -12.43 -7.62 7.72
CA LEU A 224 -11.79 -8.38 6.63
C LEU A 224 -12.28 -9.83 6.55
N ILE A 225 -12.39 -10.51 7.70
CA ILE A 225 -12.70 -11.95 7.75
C ILE A 225 -14.21 -12.23 7.77
N GLU A 226 -15.01 -11.40 8.44
CA GLU A 226 -16.47 -11.61 8.49
C GLU A 226 -17.18 -11.05 7.25
N ASN A 227 -16.86 -9.82 6.84
CA ASN A 227 -17.64 -9.10 5.85
C ASN A 227 -17.10 -9.26 4.42
N HIS A 228 -15.83 -9.64 4.26
CA HIS A 228 -15.15 -9.66 2.95
C HIS A 228 -14.57 -11.03 2.60
N GLN A 229 -15.29 -12.10 2.92
CA GLN A 229 -14.90 -13.47 2.56
C GLN A 229 -14.75 -13.71 1.06
N TYR A 230 -15.32 -12.85 0.22
CA TYR A 230 -15.20 -12.92 -1.23
C TYR A 230 -13.81 -12.52 -1.76
N ILE A 231 -12.91 -11.96 -0.94
CA ILE A 231 -11.58 -11.55 -1.39
C ILE A 231 -10.73 -12.77 -1.68
N ASN A 232 -10.37 -12.98 -2.95
CA ASN A 232 -9.62 -14.15 -3.41
C ASN A 232 -8.17 -14.14 -2.92
N VAL A 233 -7.55 -12.98 -2.81
CA VAL A 233 -6.14 -12.86 -2.44
C VAL A 233 -5.99 -11.83 -1.33
N ILE A 234 -5.59 -12.28 -0.14
CA ILE A 234 -5.29 -11.43 1.01
C ILE A 234 -3.85 -11.72 1.41
N ILE A 235 -2.94 -10.79 1.15
CA ILE A 235 -1.51 -10.98 1.46
C ILE A 235 -0.96 -9.73 2.15
N GLY A 236 -0.43 -9.91 3.36
CA GLY A 236 0.17 -8.85 4.15
C GLY A 236 0.84 -9.41 5.39
N GLY A 237 1.41 -8.54 6.21
CA GLY A 237 1.77 -8.87 7.59
C GLY A 237 0.58 -8.70 8.54
N GLY A 238 0.86 -8.59 9.85
CA GLY A 238 -0.14 -8.26 10.86
C GLY A 238 -0.88 -9.46 11.45
N GLN A 239 -0.27 -10.65 11.40
CA GLN A 239 -0.87 -11.89 11.92
C GLN A 239 -1.33 -11.75 13.38
N GLN A 240 -0.66 -10.90 14.18
CA GLN A 240 -1.01 -10.66 15.59
C GLN A 240 -2.45 -10.16 15.79
N ASN A 241 -3.00 -9.39 14.84
CA ASN A 241 -4.35 -8.79 14.92
C ASN A 241 -5.48 -9.82 14.75
N PHE A 242 -5.16 -11.05 14.35
CA PHE A 242 -6.12 -12.11 14.03
C PHE A 242 -6.13 -13.24 15.06
N ILE A 243 -5.23 -13.22 16.04
CA ILE A 243 -5.01 -14.31 17.02
C ILE A 243 -5.33 -13.79 18.43
N PRO A 244 -5.95 -14.60 19.30
CA PRO A 244 -6.23 -14.20 20.68
C PRO A 244 -4.95 -14.11 21.51
N ASN A 245 -4.95 -13.23 22.51
CA ASN A 245 -3.82 -13.02 23.42
C ASN A 245 -3.49 -14.22 24.32
N THR A 246 -4.27 -15.29 24.22
CA THR A 246 -4.03 -16.59 24.86
C THR A 246 -3.23 -17.55 23.98
N GLU A 247 -3.06 -17.28 22.69
CA GLU A 247 -2.43 -18.17 21.71
C GLU A 247 -1.14 -17.56 21.12
N PHE A 248 -0.18 -18.42 20.77
CA PHE A 248 1.06 -18.02 20.12
C PHE A 248 0.87 -17.77 18.63
N ILE A 249 1.63 -16.82 18.10
CA ILE A 249 1.60 -16.43 16.69
C ILE A 249 2.42 -17.44 15.86
N PRO A 250 1.87 -18.11 14.83
CA PRO A 250 2.64 -19.03 13.99
C PRO A 250 3.88 -18.41 13.34
N ALA A 251 3.79 -17.14 12.91
CA ALA A 251 4.88 -16.36 12.33
C ALA A 251 6.02 -16.07 13.31
N ASN A 252 5.75 -16.04 14.61
CA ASN A 252 6.76 -15.91 15.66
C ASN A 252 6.25 -16.53 16.97
N TYR A 253 6.66 -17.76 17.27
CA TYR A 253 6.21 -18.49 18.46
C TYR A 253 6.66 -17.90 19.81
N LEU A 254 7.44 -16.81 19.80
CA LEU A 254 7.76 -16.06 21.01
C LEU A 254 6.64 -15.09 21.40
N ASP A 255 5.85 -14.65 20.42
CA ASP A 255 4.80 -13.64 20.61
C ASP A 255 3.42 -14.29 20.66
N LYS A 256 2.50 -13.62 21.36
CA LYS A 256 1.08 -13.98 21.37
C LYS A 256 0.27 -12.98 20.56
N GLY A 257 -0.91 -13.40 20.12
CA GLY A 257 -1.86 -12.51 19.46
C GLY A 257 -2.27 -11.33 20.35
N VAL A 258 -2.97 -10.35 19.78
CA VAL A 258 -3.40 -9.15 20.53
C VAL A 258 -4.90 -9.15 20.85
N ARG A 259 -5.69 -10.04 20.24
CA ARG A 259 -7.16 -9.99 20.40
C ARG A 259 -7.57 -10.32 21.83
N GLU A 260 -8.51 -9.54 22.37
CA GLU A 260 -9.04 -9.70 23.74
C GLU A 260 -10.43 -10.34 23.78
N ASP A 261 -11.09 -10.48 22.63
CA ASP A 261 -12.38 -11.13 22.46
C ASP A 261 -12.31 -12.67 22.40
N GLY A 262 -11.10 -13.24 22.49
CA GLY A 262 -10.87 -14.69 22.49
C GLY A 262 -11.04 -15.36 21.13
N ARG A 263 -11.14 -14.59 20.03
CA ARG A 263 -11.37 -15.12 18.69
C ARG A 263 -10.06 -15.37 17.95
N ASN A 264 -10.03 -16.46 17.19
CA ASN A 264 -9.00 -16.73 16.20
C ASN A 264 -9.59 -16.57 14.80
N LEU A 265 -9.41 -15.39 14.22
CA LEU A 265 -10.01 -15.03 12.93
C LEU A 265 -9.41 -15.82 11.76
N ILE A 266 -8.17 -16.32 11.90
CA ILE A 266 -7.56 -17.18 10.88
C ILE A 266 -8.29 -18.52 10.84
N ASP A 267 -8.58 -19.10 12.00
CA ASP A 267 -9.34 -20.35 12.10
C ASP A 267 -10.78 -20.18 11.61
N GLU A 268 -11.41 -19.06 11.94
CA GLU A 268 -12.75 -18.72 11.42
C GLU A 268 -12.76 -18.60 9.90
N TRP A 269 -11.77 -17.93 9.30
CA TRP A 269 -11.63 -17.84 7.85
C TRP A 269 -11.51 -19.24 7.22
N LYS A 270 -10.61 -20.08 7.73
CA LYS A 270 -10.42 -21.47 7.23
C LYS A 270 -11.70 -22.29 7.39
N ALA A 271 -12.42 -22.14 8.50
CA ALA A 271 -13.67 -22.84 8.75
C ALA A 271 -14.76 -22.43 7.75
N ASN A 272 -14.86 -21.15 7.42
CA ASN A 272 -15.80 -20.65 6.42
C ASN A 272 -15.47 -21.17 5.00
N LYS A 273 -14.19 -21.13 4.60
CA LYS A 273 -13.76 -21.70 3.31
C LYS A 273 -14.03 -23.20 3.20
N THR A 274 -13.80 -23.93 4.28
CA THR A 274 -14.11 -25.37 4.37
C THR A 274 -15.61 -25.63 4.24
N LYS A 275 -16.43 -24.85 4.96
CA LYS A 275 -17.89 -24.94 4.94
C LYS A 275 -18.46 -24.68 3.54
N ASP A 276 -17.91 -23.70 2.84
CA ASP A 276 -18.34 -23.32 1.49
C ASP A 276 -17.74 -24.21 0.39
N LYS A 277 -16.90 -25.19 0.77
CA LYS A 277 -16.20 -26.12 -0.13
C LYS A 277 -15.32 -25.40 -1.15
N GLU A 278 -14.75 -24.28 -0.74
CA GLU A 278 -13.82 -23.51 -1.55
C GLU A 278 -12.40 -24.05 -1.35
N ASN A 279 -11.61 -24.16 -2.42
CA ASN A 279 -10.21 -24.53 -2.28
C ASN A 279 -9.44 -23.31 -1.80
N PHE A 280 -8.68 -23.45 -0.73
CA PHE A 280 -7.92 -22.35 -0.16
C PHE A 280 -6.51 -22.75 0.23
N CYS A 281 -5.64 -21.76 0.30
CA CYS A 281 -4.30 -21.87 0.82
C CYS A 281 -4.12 -20.85 1.96
N PHE A 282 -3.50 -21.28 3.05
CA PHE A 282 -3.08 -20.42 4.14
C PHE A 282 -1.56 -20.46 4.28
N ILE A 283 -0.93 -19.29 4.31
CA ILE A 283 0.52 -19.12 4.49
C ILE A 283 0.71 -18.34 5.79
N GLY A 284 1.08 -19.03 6.86
CA GLY A 284 1.26 -18.44 8.19
C GLY A 284 2.69 -17.99 8.48
N ARG A 285 3.65 -18.43 7.66
CA ARG A 285 5.08 -18.15 7.77
C ARG A 285 5.69 -18.06 6.36
N PRO A 286 6.86 -17.42 6.18
CA PRO A 286 7.53 -17.37 4.89
C PRO A 286 7.80 -18.78 4.30
N ASP A 287 8.17 -19.74 5.15
CA ASP A 287 8.46 -21.13 4.76
C ASP A 287 7.25 -21.92 4.27
N ASP A 288 6.03 -21.48 4.57
CA ASP A 288 4.80 -22.20 4.21
C ASP A 288 4.46 -22.05 2.70
N LEU A 289 5.18 -21.19 1.96
CA LEU A 289 4.96 -20.94 0.53
C LEU A 289 4.99 -22.22 -0.32
N ALA A 290 5.90 -23.15 0.00
CA ALA A 290 6.06 -24.40 -0.74
C ALA A 290 4.92 -25.42 -0.51
N ILE A 291 4.09 -25.20 0.52
CA ILE A 291 3.04 -26.12 0.94
C ILE A 291 1.76 -25.92 0.11
N CYS A 292 1.58 -24.74 -0.48
CA CYS A 292 0.36 -24.40 -1.18
C CYS A 292 0.36 -24.79 -2.66
N ASP A 293 -0.61 -25.64 -3.04
CA ASP A 293 -0.96 -25.83 -4.46
C ASP A 293 -1.80 -24.65 -4.96
N LEU A 294 -1.08 -23.60 -5.38
CA LEU A 294 -1.68 -22.40 -5.92
C LEU A 294 -2.44 -22.65 -7.21
N SER A 295 -2.19 -23.76 -7.93
CA SER A 295 -2.84 -24.06 -9.21
C SER A 295 -4.32 -24.43 -9.05
N ALA A 296 -4.70 -24.91 -7.87
CA ALA A 296 -6.06 -25.31 -7.53
C ALA A 296 -6.75 -24.37 -6.51
N ALA A 297 -6.01 -23.50 -5.81
CA ALA A 297 -6.57 -22.63 -4.78
C ALA A 297 -7.46 -21.50 -5.36
N ASP A 298 -8.72 -21.41 -4.92
CA ASP A 298 -9.63 -20.30 -5.26
C ASP A 298 -9.37 -19.06 -4.39
N TYR A 299 -8.84 -19.29 -3.18
CA TYR A 299 -8.54 -18.28 -2.17
C TYR A 299 -7.16 -18.46 -1.54
N VAL A 300 -6.50 -17.35 -1.23
CA VAL A 300 -5.25 -17.31 -0.46
C VAL A 300 -5.35 -16.29 0.66
N LEU A 301 -5.03 -16.72 1.87
CA LEU A 301 -4.71 -15.85 2.99
C LEU A 301 -3.24 -16.06 3.37
N ALA A 302 -2.39 -15.07 3.14
CA ALA A 302 -1.00 -15.07 3.54
C ALA A 302 -0.74 -13.97 4.58
N LEU A 303 -0.42 -14.40 5.80
CA LEU A 303 -0.05 -13.55 6.93
C LEU A 303 1.27 -14.07 7.49
N PRO A 304 2.40 -13.92 6.78
CA PRO A 304 3.65 -14.61 7.11
C PRO A 304 4.44 -13.93 8.23
N TYR A 305 4.01 -12.76 8.70
CA TYR A 305 4.72 -11.96 9.71
C TYR A 305 3.76 -11.47 10.81
N PRO A 306 4.20 -11.40 12.09
CA PRO A 306 3.35 -10.93 13.19
C PRO A 306 2.87 -9.49 13.00
N ASP A 307 3.76 -8.63 12.51
CA ASP A 307 3.53 -7.22 12.19
C ASP A 307 3.82 -6.99 10.69
N HIS A 308 4.24 -5.81 10.27
CA HIS A 308 4.72 -5.49 8.93
C HIS A 308 5.76 -6.47 8.42
N MET A 309 5.81 -6.66 7.11
CA MET A 309 6.92 -7.40 6.50
C MET A 309 8.23 -6.64 6.73
N PRO A 310 9.37 -7.35 6.83
CA PRO A 310 10.68 -6.72 6.96
C PRO A 310 11.04 -5.87 5.73
N TYR A 311 11.96 -4.92 5.90
CA TYR A 311 12.48 -4.15 4.77
C TYR A 311 13.29 -5.05 3.85
N SER A 312 13.09 -4.95 2.54
CA SER A 312 13.84 -5.77 1.58
C SER A 312 15.35 -5.51 1.60
N HIS A 313 15.80 -4.35 2.09
CA HIS A 313 17.21 -4.04 2.32
C HIS A 313 17.82 -4.86 3.47
N ASP A 314 17.00 -5.23 4.46
CA ASP A 314 17.44 -5.87 5.71
C ASP A 314 17.29 -7.40 5.68
N THR A 315 16.73 -7.96 4.60
CA THR A 315 16.46 -9.41 4.47
C THR A 315 17.42 -10.10 3.51
N PRO A 316 17.74 -11.39 3.74
CA PRO A 316 18.41 -12.23 2.76
C PRO A 316 17.69 -12.26 1.39
N LEU A 317 18.44 -12.44 0.31
CA LEU A 317 17.89 -12.44 -1.06
C LEU A 317 16.91 -13.58 -1.34
N ASP A 318 17.01 -14.68 -0.59
CA ASP A 318 16.14 -15.84 -0.66
C ASP A 318 14.86 -15.69 0.18
N GLU A 319 14.76 -14.67 1.03
CA GLU A 319 13.54 -14.39 1.77
C GLU A 319 12.43 -13.85 0.84
N PRO A 320 11.18 -14.33 0.96
CA PRO A 320 10.07 -13.85 0.15
C PRO A 320 9.80 -12.35 0.32
N ASN A 321 9.97 -11.58 -0.75
CA ASN A 321 9.68 -10.15 -0.77
C ASN A 321 8.28 -9.86 -1.39
N LEU A 322 7.92 -8.57 -1.46
CA LEU A 322 6.65 -8.13 -2.04
C LEU A 322 6.41 -8.69 -3.45
N LEU A 323 7.44 -8.76 -4.29
CA LEU A 323 7.31 -9.30 -5.66
C LEU A 323 6.99 -10.80 -5.65
N THR A 324 7.54 -11.56 -4.70
CA THR A 324 7.19 -12.97 -4.50
C THR A 324 5.71 -13.14 -4.21
N TYR A 325 5.17 -12.36 -3.27
CA TYR A 325 3.75 -12.40 -2.91
C TYR A 325 2.83 -11.86 -4.02
N VAL A 326 3.26 -10.85 -4.78
CA VAL A 326 2.54 -10.38 -5.97
C VAL A 326 2.41 -11.48 -7.01
N ARG A 327 3.50 -12.19 -7.32
CA ARG A 327 3.47 -13.34 -8.25
C ARG A 327 2.52 -14.42 -7.74
N LEU A 328 2.57 -14.73 -6.45
CA LEU A 328 1.68 -15.69 -5.82
C LEU A 328 0.20 -15.32 -6.00
N GLY A 329 -0.17 -14.08 -5.67
CA GLY A 329 -1.55 -13.60 -5.83
C GLY A 329 -2.02 -13.63 -7.29
N LEU A 330 -1.14 -13.27 -8.22
CA LEU A 330 -1.43 -13.31 -9.65
C LEU A 330 -1.66 -14.74 -10.17
N GLU A 331 -1.01 -15.76 -9.60
CA GLU A 331 -1.28 -17.16 -9.98
C GLU A 331 -2.75 -17.55 -9.74
N VAL A 332 -3.35 -17.06 -8.66
CA VAL A 332 -4.78 -17.25 -8.33
C VAL A 332 -5.66 -16.40 -9.25
N LEU A 333 -5.40 -15.09 -9.32
CA LEU A 333 -6.29 -14.15 -10.01
C LEU A 333 -6.30 -14.32 -11.53
N LYS A 334 -5.19 -14.74 -12.16
CA LYS A 334 -5.11 -14.89 -13.63
C LYS A 334 -6.03 -15.97 -14.19
N ARG A 335 -6.49 -16.91 -13.36
CA ARG A 335 -7.42 -17.99 -13.75
C ARG A 335 -8.87 -17.49 -13.86
N GLN A 336 -9.16 -16.30 -13.34
CA GLN A 336 -10.52 -15.81 -13.18
C GLN A 336 -11.06 -15.28 -14.51
N LYS A 337 -12.14 -15.90 -15.00
CA LYS A 337 -12.65 -15.67 -16.37
C LYS A 337 -13.14 -14.23 -16.59
N ASN A 338 -13.76 -13.63 -15.57
CA ASN A 338 -14.33 -12.28 -15.62
C ASN A 338 -13.29 -11.16 -15.36
N GLY A 339 -12.03 -11.55 -15.14
CA GLY A 339 -10.96 -10.66 -14.73
C GLY A 339 -10.99 -10.31 -13.25
N PHE A 340 -10.13 -9.36 -12.86
CA PHE A 340 -9.92 -9.04 -11.45
C PHE A 340 -9.62 -7.56 -11.18
N PHE A 341 -9.83 -7.14 -9.94
CA PHE A 341 -9.20 -5.96 -9.35
C PHE A 341 -8.13 -6.39 -8.34
N LEU A 342 -6.95 -5.79 -8.39
CA LEU A 342 -5.86 -6.09 -7.48
C LEU A 342 -5.22 -4.79 -6.97
N PHE A 343 -5.22 -4.60 -5.66
CA PHE A 343 -4.47 -3.57 -4.98
C PHE A 343 -3.11 -4.11 -4.52
N ILE A 344 -2.02 -3.41 -4.85
CA ILE A 344 -0.66 -3.76 -4.43
C ILE A 344 -0.02 -2.53 -3.79
N GLU A 345 0.47 -2.68 -2.58
CA GLU A 345 1.11 -1.62 -1.83
C GLU A 345 2.57 -1.95 -1.48
N SER A 346 3.46 -0.99 -1.73
CA SER A 346 4.77 -0.91 -1.10
C SER A 346 4.71 0.16 0.00
N GLY A 347 4.14 -0.20 1.15
CA GLY A 347 3.87 0.73 2.26
C GLY A 347 5.05 0.99 3.17
N ARG A 348 6.07 0.11 3.16
CA ARG A 348 7.30 0.31 3.94
C ARG A 348 8.14 1.54 3.49
N ILE A 349 7.90 2.09 2.30
CA ILE A 349 8.55 3.34 1.84
C ILE A 349 8.27 4.48 2.81
N ASP A 350 7.00 4.64 3.21
CA ASP A 350 6.55 5.67 4.15
C ASP A 350 7.22 5.53 5.52
N HIS A 351 7.30 4.31 6.06
CA HIS A 351 7.94 4.05 7.36
C HIS A 351 9.43 4.42 7.36
N ALA A 352 10.14 4.11 6.27
CA ALA A 352 11.54 4.47 6.13
C ALA A 352 11.70 6.01 6.10
N HIS A 353 10.83 6.71 5.37
CA HIS A 353 10.79 8.17 5.38
C HIS A 353 10.46 8.76 6.75
N HIS A 354 9.51 8.19 7.49
CA HIS A 354 9.20 8.61 8.86
C HIS A 354 10.40 8.49 9.82
N ASN A 355 11.28 7.50 9.59
CA ASN A 355 12.51 7.33 10.36
C ASN A 355 13.69 8.17 9.84
N ASN A 356 13.50 8.93 8.75
CA ASN A 356 14.57 9.61 7.99
C ASN A 356 15.65 8.64 7.48
N GLU A 357 15.23 7.45 7.04
CA GLU A 357 16.10 6.41 6.51
C GLU A 357 15.86 6.24 5.00
N GLY A 358 16.83 6.63 4.17
CA GLY A 358 16.78 6.38 2.73
C GLY A 358 17.27 4.95 2.43
N ARG A 359 16.37 3.96 2.44
CA ARG A 359 16.70 2.55 2.23
C ARG A 359 15.70 1.83 1.32
#